data_AF-B0N5Z5-F1
#
_entry.id   AF-B0N5Z5-F1
#
_cell.length_a   1.000
_cell.length_b   1.000
_cell.length_c   1.000
_cell.angle_alpha   90.00
_cell.angle_beta   90.00
_cell.angle_gamma   90.00
#
_symmetry.space_group_name_H-M   'P 1'
#
loop_
_entity.id
_entity.type
_entity.pdbx_description
1 polymer ?
#
loop_
_entity_poly.entity_id
_entity_poly.type
_entity_poly.pdbx_seq_one_letter_code
_entity_poly.pdbx_strand_id
1 'polypeptide(L)'
;MKKLKYFIPALIWMIFIFIMSHTNGNDSSNQSNFIAEIILKVINIDRDTLTFIIRKAAHMSEYAILLLLLYYALSNVISKHTLSLSLLVTFIYACSDEFHQLFIPGRSGQFKDVLIDTSGALIMLMIIFLWQRKKKSKLIK
;
A
#
# COMPACT_ATOMS: atom_id res chain seq x y z
N MET A 1 -4.38 -15.78 22.57
CA MET A 1 -3.05 -15.51 21.99
C MET A 1 -2.76 -16.24 20.67
N LYS A 2 -3.17 -17.51 20.48
CA LYS A 2 -2.86 -18.31 19.25
C LYS A 2 -3.30 -17.67 17.90
N LYS A 3 -4.30 -16.79 17.88
CA LYS A 3 -4.80 -16.12 16.67
C LYS A 3 -4.11 -14.79 16.36
N LEU A 4 -3.38 -14.18 17.31
CA LEU A 4 -2.70 -12.90 17.04
C LEU A 4 -1.51 -13.06 16.08
N LYS A 5 -0.94 -14.26 15.97
CA LYS A 5 0.18 -14.54 15.05
C LYS A 5 -0.11 -14.19 13.59
N TYR A 6 -1.38 -14.20 13.17
CA TYR A 6 -1.74 -13.85 11.80
C TYR A 6 -1.52 -12.37 11.47
N PHE A 7 -1.37 -11.51 12.47
CA PHE A 7 -1.01 -10.09 12.28
C PHE A 7 0.49 -9.86 12.13
N ILE A 8 1.35 -10.85 12.42
CA ILE A 8 2.81 -10.68 12.35
C ILE A 8 3.25 -10.20 10.95
N PRO A 9 2.79 -10.79 9.83
CA PRO A 9 3.15 -10.29 8.50
C PRO A 9 2.71 -8.84 8.25
N ALA A 10 1.49 -8.49 8.68
CA ALA A 10 0.97 -7.13 8.53
C ALA A 10 1.81 -6.13 9.36
N LEU A 11 2.19 -6.47 10.58
CA LEU A 11 3.04 -5.64 11.44
C LEU A 11 4.43 -5.45 10.86
N ILE A 12 5.05 -6.52 10.34
CA ILE A 12 6.35 -6.42 9.65
C ILE A 12 6.23 -5.48 8.44
N TRP A 13 5.14 -5.60 7.68
CA TRP A 13 4.91 -4.75 6.52
C TRP A 13 4.66 -3.28 6.89
N MET A 14 3.94 -3.02 7.99
CA MET A 14 3.78 -1.67 8.53
C MET A 14 5.14 -1.09 8.96
N ILE A 15 5.99 -1.88 9.61
CA ILE A 15 7.37 -1.42 9.94
C ILE A 15 8.14 -1.09 8.67
N PHE A 16 8.03 -1.92 7.63
CA PHE A 16 8.66 -1.66 6.34
C PHE A 16 8.18 -0.34 5.72
N ILE A 17 6.87 -0.10 5.65
CA ILE A 17 6.30 1.16 5.14
C ILE A 17 6.82 2.34 5.95
N PHE A 18 6.78 2.24 7.29
CA PHE A 18 7.26 3.29 8.17
C PHE A 18 8.74 3.65 7.91
N ILE A 19 9.61 2.65 7.71
CA ILE A 19 11.03 2.88 7.37
C ILE A 19 11.16 3.60 6.01
N MET A 20 10.40 3.18 5.01
CA MET A 20 10.40 3.81 3.68
C MET A 20 9.91 5.27 3.76
N SER A 21 8.86 5.52 4.53
CA SER A 21 8.29 6.86 4.74
C SER A 21 9.16 7.76 5.62
N HIS A 22 10.01 7.19 6.48
CA HIS A 22 11.00 7.93 7.26
C HIS A 22 12.21 8.40 6.43
N THR A 23 12.37 7.87 5.21
CA THR A 23 13.43 8.30 4.30
C THR A 23 13.13 9.73 3.80
N ASN A 24 14.13 10.62 3.87
CA ASN A 24 14.00 12.01 3.46
C ASN A 24 13.58 12.14 1.98
N GLY A 25 13.02 13.30 1.61
CA GLY A 25 12.47 13.51 0.26
C GLY A 25 13.49 13.36 -0.88
N ASN A 26 14.75 13.74 -0.64
CA ASN A 26 15.81 13.67 -1.64
C ASN A 26 16.26 12.23 -1.90
N ASP A 27 16.48 11.45 -0.84
CA ASP A 27 16.90 10.05 -0.92
C ASP A 27 15.79 9.18 -1.53
N SER A 28 14.53 9.42 -1.15
CA SER A 28 13.38 8.76 -1.78
C SER A 28 13.26 9.08 -3.27
N SER A 29 13.54 10.33 -3.65
CA SER A 29 13.54 10.74 -5.06
C SER A 29 14.71 10.09 -5.82
N ASN A 30 15.89 9.98 -5.20
CA ASN A 30 17.06 9.30 -5.77
C ASN A 30 16.81 7.80 -6.03
N GLN A 31 16.14 7.11 -5.10
CA GLN A 31 15.72 5.71 -5.31
C GLN A 31 14.82 5.56 -6.53
N SER A 32 13.83 6.44 -6.67
CA SER A 32 12.89 6.44 -7.80
C SER A 32 13.60 6.79 -9.11
N ASN A 33 14.53 7.76 -9.09
CA ASN A 33 15.34 8.16 -10.22
C ASN A 33 16.24 7.02 -10.73
N PHE A 34 16.84 6.23 -9.84
CA PHE A 34 17.64 5.08 -10.24
C PHE A 34 16.84 4.08 -11.09
N ILE A 35 15.61 3.78 -10.68
CA ILE A 35 14.71 2.91 -11.45
C ILE A 35 14.28 3.58 -12.76
N ALA A 36 13.98 4.88 -12.73
CA ALA A 36 13.63 5.64 -13.93
C ALA A 36 14.74 5.59 -14.98
N GLU A 37 16.02 5.73 -14.60
CA GLU A 37 17.16 5.68 -15.52
C GLU A 37 17.30 4.34 -16.26
N ILE A 38 16.92 3.24 -15.61
CA ILE A 38 16.92 1.92 -16.25
C ILE A 38 15.83 1.85 -17.31
N ILE A 39 14.62 2.35 -17.00
CA ILE A 39 13.46 2.32 -17.89
C ILE A 39 13.63 3.28 -19.07
N LEU A 40 14.23 4.45 -18.86
CA LEU A 40 14.46 5.46 -19.89
C LEU A 40 15.39 4.98 -21.03
N LYS A 41 16.18 3.92 -20.79
CA LYS A 41 16.97 3.27 -21.85
C LYS A 41 16.11 2.56 -22.89
N VAL A 42 14.87 2.24 -22.55
CA VAL A 42 13.93 1.48 -23.38
C VAL A 42 12.77 2.37 -23.86
N ILE A 43 12.38 3.36 -23.06
CA ILE A 43 11.21 4.20 -23.30
C ILE A 43 11.61 5.67 -23.26
N ASN A 44 11.24 6.45 -24.26
CA ASN A 44 11.52 7.89 -24.32
C ASN A 44 10.36 8.71 -23.72
N ILE A 45 10.35 8.86 -22.39
CA ILE A 45 9.39 9.67 -21.63
C ILE A 45 10.17 10.69 -20.78
N ASP A 46 9.52 11.79 -20.41
CA ASP A 46 10.06 12.74 -19.45
C ASP A 46 10.43 12.07 -18.10
N ARG A 47 11.64 12.36 -17.60
CA ARG A 47 12.20 11.72 -16.40
C ARG A 47 11.37 12.03 -15.17
N ASP A 48 11.00 13.29 -14.97
CA ASP A 48 10.29 13.72 -13.76
C ASP A 48 8.91 13.08 -13.69
N THR A 49 8.24 13.00 -14.85
CA THR A 49 6.97 12.28 -15.00
C THR A 49 7.12 10.79 -14.65
N LEU A 50 8.16 10.13 -15.16
CA LEU A 50 8.39 8.71 -14.90
C LEU A 50 8.73 8.45 -13.43
N THR A 51 9.63 9.25 -12.83
CA THR A 51 9.98 9.18 -11.41
C THR A 51 8.74 9.37 -10.54
N PHE A 52 7.88 10.34 -10.87
CA PHE A 52 6.62 10.56 -10.18
C PHE A 52 5.70 9.33 -10.25
N ILE A 53 5.53 8.75 -11.45
CA ILE A 53 4.71 7.54 -11.65
C ILE A 53 5.27 6.36 -10.83
N ILE A 54 6.57 6.11 -10.90
CA ILE A 54 7.23 5.03 -10.16
C ILE A 54 6.99 5.19 -8.66
N ARG A 55 7.20 6.41 -8.13
CA ARG A 55 7.02 6.68 -6.71
C ARG A 55 5.57 6.47 -6.26
N LYS A 56 4.59 6.98 -7.02
CA LYS A 56 3.16 6.78 -6.69
C LYS A 56 2.74 5.32 -6.84
N ALA A 57 3.24 4.59 -7.84
CA ALA A 57 2.98 3.17 -8.00
C ALA A 57 3.58 2.32 -6.86
N ALA A 58 4.76 2.70 -6.36
CA ALA A 58 5.38 2.04 -5.22
C ALA A 58 4.49 2.17 -3.96
N HIS A 59 4.08 3.39 -3.61
CA HIS A 59 3.19 3.61 -2.46
C HIS A 59 1.84 2.90 -2.64
N MET A 60 1.20 3.02 -3.80
CA MET A 60 -0.03 2.26 -4.09
C MET A 60 0.15 0.74 -3.88
N SER A 61 1.30 0.19 -4.25
CA SER A 61 1.62 -1.23 -4.07
C SER A 61 1.85 -1.59 -2.59
N GLU A 62 2.51 -0.73 -1.83
CA GLU A 62 2.71 -0.88 -0.39
C GLU A 62 1.38 -1.01 0.35
N TYR A 63 0.43 -0.11 0.09
CA TYR A 63 -0.89 -0.12 0.73
C TYR A 63 -1.81 -1.20 0.18
N ALA A 64 -1.67 -1.61 -1.08
CA ALA A 64 -2.33 -2.80 -1.62
C ALA A 64 -1.90 -4.07 -0.88
N ILE A 65 -0.59 -4.26 -0.65
CA ILE A 65 -0.05 -5.40 0.09
C ILE A 65 -0.49 -5.33 1.57
N LEU A 66 -0.47 -4.14 2.19
CA LEU A 66 -0.96 -3.96 3.55
C LEU A 66 -2.42 -4.41 3.69
N LEU A 67 -3.29 -4.02 2.77
CA LEU A 67 -4.69 -4.45 2.78
C LEU A 67 -4.82 -5.97 2.65
N LEU A 68 -4.05 -6.60 1.77
CA LEU A 68 -4.04 -8.05 1.62
C LEU A 68 -3.65 -8.77 2.93
N LEU A 69 -2.60 -8.29 3.59
CA LEU A 69 -2.10 -8.88 4.84
C LEU A 69 -3.08 -8.66 6.00
N LEU A 70 -3.67 -7.48 6.11
CA LEU A 70 -4.72 -7.19 7.09
C LEU A 70 -5.97 -8.02 6.84
N TYR A 71 -6.37 -8.20 5.58
CA TYR A 71 -7.47 -9.08 5.22
C TYR A 71 -7.18 -10.53 5.62
N TYR A 72 -5.99 -11.03 5.30
CA TYR A 72 -5.55 -12.37 5.74
C TYR A 72 -5.61 -12.51 7.26
N ALA A 73 -5.09 -11.54 8.01
CA ALA A 73 -5.11 -11.57 9.46
C ALA A 73 -6.54 -11.57 10.02
N LEU A 74 -7.37 -10.60 9.59
CA LEU A 74 -8.74 -10.42 10.07
C LEU A 74 -9.63 -11.61 9.70
N SER A 75 -9.50 -12.18 8.49
CA SER A 75 -10.27 -13.37 8.10
C SER A 75 -9.98 -14.63 8.91
N ASN A 76 -8.85 -14.69 9.62
CA ASN A 76 -8.54 -15.78 10.55
C ASN A 76 -8.98 -15.52 12.00
N VAL A 77 -9.46 -14.31 12.29
CA VAL A 77 -9.77 -13.85 13.65
C VAL A 77 -11.26 -13.56 13.81
N ILE A 78 -11.87 -12.90 12.82
CA ILE A 78 -13.28 -12.52 12.78
C ILE A 78 -13.98 -13.08 11.53
N SER A 79 -15.31 -13.20 11.58
CA SER A 79 -16.09 -13.88 10.54
C SER A 79 -16.80 -12.95 9.54
N LYS A 80 -16.98 -11.67 9.89
CA LYS A 80 -17.72 -10.68 9.08
C LYS A 80 -16.94 -9.38 8.96
N HIS A 81 -17.28 -8.58 7.94
CA HIS A 81 -16.73 -7.24 7.72
C HIS A 81 -15.19 -7.18 7.55
N THR A 82 -14.55 -8.30 7.22
CA THR A 82 -13.08 -8.37 7.13
C THR A 82 -12.53 -7.43 6.07
N LEU A 83 -13.15 -7.38 4.88
CA LEU A 83 -12.76 -6.46 3.81
C LEU A 83 -12.91 -4.99 4.20
N SER A 84 -14.08 -4.59 4.71
CA SER A 84 -14.33 -3.20 5.10
C SER A 84 -13.43 -2.75 6.24
N LEU A 85 -13.18 -3.63 7.22
CA LEU A 85 -12.27 -3.32 8.33
C LEU A 85 -10.81 -3.26 7.88
N SER A 86 -10.39 -4.13 6.96
CA SER A 86 -9.03 -4.07 6.37
C SER A 86 -8.81 -2.76 5.64
N LEU A 87 -9.81 -2.31 4.86
CA LEU A 87 -9.76 -1.01 4.19
C LEU A 87 -9.70 0.14 5.18
N LEU A 88 -10.56 0.14 6.20
CA LEU A 88 -10.58 1.19 7.22
C LEU A 88 -9.22 1.30 7.96
N VAL A 89 -8.64 0.18 8.37
CA VAL A 89 -7.33 0.16 9.05
C VAL A 89 -6.24 0.62 8.10
N THR A 90 -6.26 0.21 6.83
CA THR A 90 -5.30 0.65 5.82
C THR A 90 -5.39 2.17 5.58
N PHE A 91 -6.61 2.71 5.47
CA PHE A 91 -6.86 4.15 5.34
C PHE A 91 -6.34 4.94 6.55
N ILE A 92 -6.66 4.49 7.77
CA ILE A 92 -6.15 5.12 9.00
C ILE A 92 -4.62 5.08 9.02
N TYR A 93 -4.03 3.97 8.58
CA TYR A 93 -2.57 3.85 8.52
C TYR A 93 -1.97 4.82 7.50
N ALA A 94 -2.58 4.97 6.31
CA ALA A 94 -2.16 5.97 5.32
C ALA A 94 -2.23 7.40 5.87
N CYS A 95 -3.31 7.74 6.58
CA CYS A 95 -3.41 9.04 7.27
C CYS A 95 -2.29 9.23 8.30
N SER A 96 -1.96 8.18 9.07
CA SER A 96 -0.90 8.25 10.07
C SER A 96 0.49 8.39 9.46
N ASP A 97 0.71 7.74 8.32
CA ASP A 97 1.98 7.83 7.59
C ASP A 97 2.19 9.23 7.00
N GLU A 98 1.15 9.79 6.37
CA GLU A 98 1.21 11.14 5.82
C GLU A 98 1.42 12.20 6.92
N PHE A 99 0.78 11.99 8.08
CA PHE A 99 1.02 12.81 9.25
C PHE A 99 2.46 12.68 9.76
N HIS A 100 3.02 11.46 9.79
CA HIS A 100 4.42 11.24 10.14
C HIS A 100 5.38 11.93 9.14
N GLN A 101 5.08 11.88 7.84
CA GLN A 101 5.90 12.52 6.81
C GLN A 101 5.97 14.05 6.95
N LEU A 102 5.01 14.70 7.61
CA LEU A 102 5.10 16.15 7.95
C LEU A 102 6.33 16.49 8.79
N PHE A 103 6.88 15.53 9.53
CA PHE A 103 8.05 15.70 10.37
C PHE A 103 9.36 15.31 9.67
N ILE A 104 9.30 14.86 8.41
CA ILE A 104 10.46 14.38 7.65
C ILE A 104 10.94 15.46 6.67
N PRO A 105 12.22 15.87 6.72
CA PRO A 105 12.76 16.88 5.81
C PRO A 105 12.59 16.51 4.33
N GLY A 106 12.12 17.47 3.53
CA GLY A 106 11.91 17.29 2.08
C GLY A 106 10.66 16.49 1.72
N ARG A 107 9.86 16.04 2.69
CA ARG A 107 8.52 15.51 2.46
C ARG A 107 7.47 16.60 2.68
N SER A 108 6.35 16.46 1.99
CA SER A 108 5.17 17.30 2.22
C SER A 108 4.01 16.37 2.50
N GLY A 109 3.41 16.47 3.69
CA GLY A 109 2.19 15.74 4.00
C GLY A 109 1.02 16.31 3.18
N GLN A 110 0.50 15.55 2.23
CA GLN A 110 -0.60 15.90 1.34
C GLN A 110 -1.73 14.89 1.47
N PHE A 111 -2.94 15.38 1.72
CA PHE A 111 -4.13 14.51 1.73
C PHE A 111 -4.35 13.77 0.39
N LYS A 112 -3.83 14.31 -0.73
CA LYS A 112 -3.84 13.63 -2.02
C LYS A 112 -3.08 12.31 -2.00
N ASP A 113 -2.01 12.22 -1.21
CA ASP A 113 -1.17 11.02 -1.13
C ASP A 113 -1.90 9.91 -0.37
N VAL A 114 -2.60 10.26 0.70
CA VAL A 114 -3.56 9.35 1.38
C VAL A 114 -4.59 8.78 0.41
N LEU A 115 -5.12 9.59 -0.50
CA LEU A 115 -6.10 9.12 -1.50
C LEU A 115 -5.47 8.17 -2.51
N ILE A 116 -4.25 8.45 -2.97
CA ILE A 116 -3.50 7.58 -3.88
C ILE A 116 -3.22 6.23 -3.19
N ASP A 117 -2.73 6.24 -1.97
CA ASP A 117 -2.42 5.05 -1.18
C ASP A 117 -3.66 4.19 -0.94
N THR A 118 -4.75 4.85 -0.56
CA THR A 118 -6.06 4.20 -0.36
C THR A 118 -6.61 3.65 -1.67
N SER A 119 -6.32 4.27 -2.83
CA SER A 119 -6.71 3.72 -4.13
C SER A 119 -6.00 2.40 -4.44
N GLY A 120 -4.73 2.24 -4.05
CA GLY A 120 -4.01 0.97 -4.11
C GLY A 120 -4.69 -0.11 -3.24
N ALA A 121 -5.06 0.26 -2.02
CA ALA A 121 -5.83 -0.60 -1.12
C ALA A 121 -7.20 -1.00 -1.72
N LEU A 122 -7.91 -0.07 -2.36
CA LEU A 122 -9.20 -0.34 -3.03
C LEU A 122 -9.04 -1.30 -4.21
N ILE A 123 -7.97 -1.18 -5.00
CA ILE A 123 -7.67 -2.10 -6.10
C ILE A 123 -7.52 -3.53 -5.54
N MET A 124 -6.73 -3.70 -4.47
CA MET A 124 -6.57 -5.03 -3.85
C MET A 124 -7.88 -5.55 -3.27
N LEU A 125 -8.69 -4.69 -2.65
CA LEU A 125 -10.01 -5.05 -2.15
C LEU A 125 -10.90 -5.59 -3.28
N MET A 126 -10.90 -4.92 -4.43
CA MET A 126 -11.68 -5.35 -5.60
C MET A 126 -11.20 -6.73 -6.11
N ILE A 127 -9.88 -6.94 -6.18
CA ILE A 127 -9.29 -8.24 -6.57
C ILE A 127 -9.78 -9.35 -5.63
N ILE A 128 -9.69 -9.16 -4.32
CA ILE A 128 -10.13 -10.14 -3.33
C ILE A 128 -11.64 -10.40 -3.44
N PHE A 129 -12.45 -9.35 -3.59
CA PHE A 129 -13.90 -9.45 -3.74
C PHE A 129 -14.30 -10.28 -4.96
N LEU A 130 -13.72 -9.98 -6.13
CA LEU A 130 -13.98 -10.72 -7.37
C LEU A 130 -13.54 -12.19 -7.25
N TRP A 131 -12.42 -12.45 -6.59
CA TRP A 131 -11.94 -13.82 -6.34
C TRP A 131 -12.91 -14.63 -5.46
N GLN A 132 -13.40 -14.04 -4.37
CA GLN A 132 -14.39 -14.69 -3.50
C GLN A 132 -15.70 -14.99 -4.24
N ARG A 133 -16.19 -14.06 -5.07
CA ARG A 133 -17.40 -14.28 -5.89
C ARG A 133 -17.24 -15.44 -6.85
N LYS A 134 -16.10 -15.53 -7.55
CA LYS A 134 -15.79 -16.65 -8.45
C LYS A 134 -15.74 -17.98 -7.70
N LYS A 135 -15.15 -18.03 -6.50
CA LYS A 135 -15.09 -19.25 -5.68
C LYS A 135 -16.49 -19.71 -5.22
N LYS A 136 -17.33 -18.78 -4.77
CA LYS A 136 -18.72 -19.08 -4.38
C LYS A 136 -19.55 -19.61 -5.55
N SER A 137 -19.38 -19.03 -6.74
CA SER A 137 -20.08 -19.50 -7.95
C SER A 137 -19.68 -20.92 -8.37
N LYS A 138 -18.44 -21.35 -8.13
CA LYS A 138 -17.98 -22.72 -8.41
C LYS A 138 -18.49 -23.77 -7.41
N LEU A 139 -18.80 -23.37 -6.18
CA LEU A 139 -19.30 -24.28 -5.14
C LEU A 139 -20.81 -24.57 -5.25
N ILE A 140 -21.54 -23.76 -6.03
CA ILE A 140 -23.00 -23.88 -6.22
C ILE A 140 -23.33 -24.67 -7.51
N LYS A 141 -22.34 -24.88 -8.40
CA LYS A 141 -22.45 -25.76 -9.56
C LYS A 141 -21.94 -27.15 -9.20
#